data_AF-J0WZ84-F1
#
_entry.id   AF-J0WZ84-F1
#
_cell.length_a   1.000
_cell.length_b   1.000
_cell.length_c   1.000
_cell.angle_alpha   90.00
_cell.angle_beta   90.00
_cell.angle_gamma   90.00
#
_symmetry.space_group_name_H-M   'P 1'
#
loop_
_entity.id
_entity.type
_entity.pdbx_description
1 polymer ?
#
loop_
_entity_poly.entity_id
_entity_poly.type
_entity_poly.pdbx_seq_one_letter_code
_entity_poly.pdbx_strand_id
1 'polypeptide(L)'
;MGYVVGIVVVVVGILASVALHEVGHMVPAKKFGVLVPDYAVGFGPALWKKKIGETTYALRAVLLGGYVKILGMYPPAREGARTLNRKGRPTLAEEARQASAEDLPEGQEARAFYNLSAPKKIVVMVSGPLMNLLICVVLSAITMIGIGAPRASTTLAAVSQTVASASGEVAGPAHEAGVRAGDVVESWNGTPIASWSEFHEAIAASPAGEPQQLGVKRGQEHLTFEVVPVEGQQGRVVGVTAGFEYVSASPADVVAADWQMFTSTASVVVRLPQAVWNVGRSLFTDDAREATSVVSVVGVGRMAGEVTGDPSSLGLRDTRQVVAVLLSLLASLNMALFVFNLIPLPPLDGGHIVGACYEWARGALARARGKADPGPADTARMVPLTWAVGGVLVAMSVILIAADIIKPVSLA
;
A
#
# COMPACT_ATOMS: atom_id res chain seq x y z
N MET A 1 -12.26 -23.16 -8.13
CA MET A 1 -11.28 -22.71 -9.14
C MET A 1 -11.01 -21.21 -9.03
N GLY A 2 -12.04 -20.34 -8.94
CA GLY A 2 -11.89 -18.89 -8.79
C GLY A 2 -10.91 -18.47 -7.69
N TYR A 3 -11.06 -19.03 -6.48
CA TYR A 3 -10.18 -18.72 -5.33
C TYR A 3 -8.67 -18.84 -5.63
N VAL A 4 -8.25 -19.90 -6.32
CA VAL A 4 -6.84 -20.10 -6.67
C VAL A 4 -6.38 -19.08 -7.70
N VAL A 5 -7.26 -18.70 -8.64
CA VAL A 5 -6.95 -17.69 -9.66
C VAL A 5 -6.64 -16.34 -9.01
N GLY A 6 -7.46 -15.88 -8.05
CA GLY A 6 -7.20 -14.63 -7.34
C GLY A 6 -5.86 -14.61 -6.61
N ILE A 7 -5.53 -15.70 -5.91
CA ILE A 7 -4.21 -15.86 -5.26
C ILE A 7 -3.09 -15.75 -6.29
N VAL A 8 -3.17 -16.51 -7.39
CA VAL A 8 -2.13 -16.52 -8.43
C VAL A 8 -1.95 -15.14 -9.05
N VAL A 9 -3.04 -14.44 -9.36
CA VAL A 9 -3.00 -13.08 -9.93
C VAL A 9 -2.25 -12.13 -9.00
N VAL A 10 -2.59 -12.13 -7.70
CA VAL A 10 -1.92 -11.24 -6.75
C VAL A 10 -0.47 -11.63 -6.50
N VAL A 11 -0.15 -12.92 -6.37
CA VAL A 11 1.24 -13.38 -6.22
C VAL A 11 2.09 -12.97 -7.42
N VAL A 12 1.60 -13.18 -8.64
CA VAL A 12 2.30 -12.76 -9.87
C VAL A 12 2.43 -11.23 -9.92
N GLY A 13 1.38 -10.50 -9.54
CA GLY A 13 1.41 -9.04 -9.48
C GLY A 13 2.43 -8.49 -8.48
N ILE A 14 2.53 -9.09 -7.29
CA ILE A 14 3.54 -8.73 -6.28
C ILE A 14 4.95 -9.03 -6.80
N LEU A 15 5.16 -10.19 -7.45
CA LEU A 15 6.47 -10.54 -8.02
C LEU A 15 6.89 -9.56 -9.12
N ALA A 16 5.95 -9.16 -9.97
CA ALA A 16 6.19 -8.15 -10.99
C ALA A 16 6.51 -6.78 -10.37
N SER A 17 5.80 -6.39 -9.32
CA SER A 17 6.06 -5.16 -8.55
C SER A 17 7.47 -5.14 -7.96
N VAL A 18 7.86 -6.20 -7.24
CA VAL A 18 9.21 -6.32 -6.69
C VAL A 18 10.27 -6.32 -7.80
N ALA A 19 10.04 -7.06 -8.88
CA ALA A 19 10.95 -7.08 -10.02
C ALA A 19 11.15 -5.68 -10.62
N LEU A 20 10.09 -4.88 -10.75
CA LEU A 20 10.14 -3.51 -11.25
C LEU A 20 10.79 -2.56 -10.25
N HIS A 21 10.53 -2.71 -8.94
CA HIS A 21 11.22 -1.99 -7.87
C HIS A 21 12.74 -2.14 -7.98
N GLU A 22 13.23 -3.38 -8.12
CA GLU A 22 14.66 -3.66 -8.32
C GLU A 22 15.21 -3.02 -9.61
N VAL A 23 14.41 -2.97 -10.68
CA VAL A 23 14.75 -2.23 -11.91
C VAL A 23 14.88 -0.73 -11.65
N GLY A 24 14.03 -0.19 -10.78
CA GLY A 24 14.06 1.21 -10.33
C GLY A 24 15.41 1.59 -9.72
N HIS A 25 16.05 0.71 -8.95
CA HIS A 25 17.42 0.94 -8.47
C HIS A 25 18.48 0.67 -9.55
N MET A 26 18.34 -0.43 -10.29
CA MET A 26 19.32 -0.89 -11.27
C MET A 26 19.58 0.14 -12.37
N VAL A 27 18.53 0.73 -12.93
CA VAL A 27 18.64 1.60 -14.11
C VAL A 27 19.44 2.88 -13.81
N PRO A 28 19.13 3.66 -12.75
CA PRO A 28 19.97 4.79 -12.34
C PRO A 28 21.38 4.38 -11.92
N ALA A 29 21.55 3.26 -11.22
CA ALA A 29 22.87 2.80 -10.79
C ALA A 29 23.80 2.55 -11.99
N LYS A 30 23.32 1.80 -12.98
CA LYS A 30 24.04 1.57 -14.25
C LYS A 30 24.28 2.85 -15.02
N LYS A 31 23.29 3.76 -15.08
CA LYS A 31 23.42 5.06 -15.73
C LYS A 31 24.48 5.94 -15.07
N PHE A 32 24.71 5.79 -13.76
CA PHE A 32 25.79 6.47 -13.05
C PHE A 32 27.13 5.72 -13.08
N GLY A 33 27.22 4.61 -13.82
CA GLY A 33 28.46 3.84 -14.02
C GLY A 33 28.73 2.80 -12.94
N VAL A 34 27.81 2.59 -12.00
CA VAL A 34 27.97 1.61 -10.91
C VAL A 34 27.85 0.19 -11.43
N LEU A 35 28.67 -0.72 -10.89
CA LEU A 35 28.61 -2.14 -11.20
C LEU A 35 27.39 -2.80 -10.56
N VAL A 36 26.61 -3.48 -11.41
CA VAL A 36 25.43 -4.24 -11.01
C VAL A 36 25.50 -5.64 -11.62
N PRO A 37 26.27 -6.57 -11.02
CA PRO A 37 26.54 -7.88 -11.61
C PRO A 37 25.35 -8.85 -11.54
N ASP A 38 24.43 -8.69 -10.59
CA ASP A 38 23.28 -9.58 -10.43
C ASP A 38 21.97 -8.80 -10.30
N TYR A 39 20.95 -9.30 -10.97
CA TYR A 39 19.55 -8.95 -10.80
C TYR A 39 18.77 -10.26 -10.71
N ALA A 40 18.04 -10.48 -9.62
CA ALA A 40 17.28 -11.70 -9.45
C ALA A 40 15.88 -11.43 -8.90
N VAL A 41 14.92 -12.18 -9.42
CA VAL A 41 13.58 -12.32 -8.84
C VAL A 41 13.55 -13.65 -8.08
N GLY A 42 13.27 -13.56 -6.78
CA GLY A 42 13.30 -14.67 -5.83
C GLY A 42 14.67 -14.97 -5.21
N PHE A 43 14.68 -15.97 -4.34
CA PHE A 43 15.82 -16.45 -3.57
C PHE A 43 16.10 -17.95 -3.81
N GLY A 44 17.27 -18.43 -3.38
CA GLY A 44 17.66 -19.84 -3.51
C GLY A 44 18.22 -20.20 -4.90
N PRO A 45 18.16 -21.48 -5.31
CA PRO A 45 18.75 -21.94 -6.56
C PRO A 45 18.07 -21.29 -7.77
N ALA A 46 18.87 -20.97 -8.79
CA ALA A 46 18.37 -20.38 -10.03
C ALA A 46 17.64 -21.42 -10.88
N LEU A 47 16.35 -21.18 -11.16
CA LEU A 47 15.57 -21.94 -12.14
C LEU A 47 15.98 -21.55 -13.56
N TRP A 48 16.29 -20.27 -13.74
CA TRP A 48 16.74 -19.71 -14.99
C TRP A 48 17.74 -18.59 -14.72
N LYS A 49 18.77 -18.49 -15.57
CA LYS A 49 19.73 -17.38 -15.54
C LYS A 49 20.21 -17.04 -16.95
N LYS A 50 20.40 -15.76 -17.23
CA LYS A 50 20.97 -15.26 -18.48
C LYS A 50 21.84 -14.04 -18.20
N LYS A 51 23.08 -14.05 -18.70
CA LYS A 51 23.98 -12.90 -18.63
C LYS A 51 23.72 -11.98 -19.83
N ILE A 52 23.44 -10.71 -19.57
CA ILE A 52 23.28 -9.67 -20.59
C ILE A 52 24.23 -8.52 -20.21
N GLY A 53 25.26 -8.32 -21.02
CA GLY A 53 26.36 -7.41 -20.69
C GLY A 53 27.09 -7.85 -19.42
N GLU A 54 27.20 -6.95 -18.45
CA GLU A 54 27.84 -7.19 -17.16
C GLU A 54 26.89 -7.79 -16.10
N THR A 55 25.58 -7.86 -16.37
CA THR A 55 24.56 -8.29 -15.39
C THR A 55 24.00 -9.66 -15.70
N THR A 56 23.94 -10.51 -14.68
CA THR A 56 23.23 -11.78 -14.69
C THR A 56 21.81 -11.57 -14.21
N TYR A 57 20.85 -11.85 -15.09
CA TYR A 57 19.41 -11.84 -14.80
C TYR A 57 18.99 -13.25 -14.40
N ALA A 58 18.39 -13.43 -13.23
CA ALA A 58 18.00 -14.75 -12.74
C ALA A 58 16.55 -14.78 -12.22
N LEU A 59 15.88 -15.91 -12.46
CA LEU A 59 14.65 -16.29 -11.77
C LEU A 59 14.98 -17.46 -10.86
N ARG A 60 14.69 -17.31 -9.56
CA ARG A 60 15.05 -18.29 -8.53
C ARG A 60 13.84 -19.00 -7.95
N ALA A 61 14.07 -20.16 -7.35
CA ALA A 61 13.02 -21.09 -6.94
C ALA A 61 12.08 -20.52 -5.86
N VAL A 62 12.60 -19.70 -4.94
CA VAL A 62 11.81 -19.14 -3.84
C VAL A 62 11.32 -17.74 -4.23
N LEU A 63 10.07 -17.66 -4.68
CA LEU A 63 9.44 -16.41 -5.16
C LEU A 63 8.96 -15.52 -3.99
N LEU A 64 9.83 -15.22 -3.03
CA LEU A 64 9.54 -14.40 -1.86
C LEU A 64 10.32 -13.07 -1.86
N GLY A 65 10.38 -12.40 -3.01
CA GLY A 65 11.03 -11.10 -3.17
C GLY A 65 11.95 -11.05 -4.39
N GLY A 66 12.95 -10.18 -4.36
CA GLY A 66 13.95 -9.98 -5.40
C GLY A 66 15.14 -9.21 -4.82
N TYR A 67 16.22 -9.11 -5.59
CA TYR A 67 17.33 -8.24 -5.23
C TYR A 67 18.10 -7.80 -6.47
N VAL A 68 18.64 -6.58 -6.39
CA VAL A 68 19.70 -6.07 -7.25
C VAL A 68 21.00 -5.99 -6.46
N LYS A 69 22.07 -6.62 -6.98
CA LYS A 69 23.38 -6.58 -6.34
C LYS A 69 24.12 -5.33 -6.84
N ILE A 70 24.08 -4.25 -6.07
CA ILE A 70 24.85 -3.03 -6.34
C ILE A 70 26.19 -3.16 -5.60
N LEU A 71 27.30 -3.09 -6.33
CA LEU A 71 28.62 -3.25 -5.71
C LEU A 71 29.11 -1.97 -5.03
N GLY A 72 29.83 -2.13 -3.92
CA GLY A 72 30.45 -1.03 -3.19
C GLY A 72 29.45 -0.27 -2.32
N MET A 73 28.53 -0.97 -1.67
CA MET A 73 27.55 -0.37 -0.76
C MET A 73 28.18 0.19 0.51
N TYR A 74 29.28 -0.42 0.96
CA TYR A 74 30.02 0.00 2.15
C TYR A 74 31.39 0.57 1.77
N PRO A 75 31.73 1.80 2.21
CA PRO A 75 33.06 2.34 1.99
C PRO A 75 34.11 1.58 2.81
N PRO A 76 35.38 1.60 2.38
CA PRO A 76 36.48 1.07 3.17
C PRO A 76 36.59 1.76 4.54
N ALA A 77 37.17 1.05 5.50
CA ALA A 77 37.36 1.56 6.85
C ALA A 77 38.25 2.82 6.82
N ARG A 78 37.83 3.89 7.52
CA ARG A 78 38.69 5.07 7.71
C ARG A 78 39.90 4.70 8.56
N GLU A 79 41.02 5.40 8.36
CA GLU A 79 42.20 5.26 9.21
C GLU A 79 41.84 5.47 10.69
N GLY A 80 42.34 4.56 11.55
CA GLY A 80 42.03 4.54 12.99
C GLY A 80 40.64 4.00 13.35
N ALA A 81 39.83 3.54 12.40
CA ALA A 81 38.57 2.87 12.72
C ALA A 81 38.81 1.51 13.40
N ARG A 82 38.00 1.20 14.40
CA ARG A 82 38.04 -0.11 15.06
C ARG A 82 37.48 -1.18 14.14
N THR A 83 38.36 -2.01 13.59
CA THR A 83 38.00 -3.13 12.69
C THR A 83 37.84 -4.45 13.43
N LEU A 84 38.44 -4.59 14.61
CA LEU A 84 38.40 -5.81 15.43
C LEU A 84 37.60 -5.62 16.74
N ASN A 85 36.86 -6.66 17.13
CA ASN A 85 36.14 -6.73 18.39
C ASN A 85 37.07 -7.09 19.57
N ARG A 86 36.53 -7.14 20.81
CA ARG A 86 37.32 -7.49 22.02
C ARG A 86 37.97 -8.89 21.95
N LYS A 87 37.49 -9.79 21.09
CA LYS A 87 37.99 -11.15 20.91
C LYS A 87 38.96 -11.27 19.72
N GLY A 88 39.40 -10.16 19.15
CA GLY A 88 40.33 -10.15 18.01
C GLY A 88 39.72 -10.60 16.67
N ARG A 89 38.39 -10.77 16.59
CA ARG A 89 37.70 -11.08 15.32
C ARG A 89 37.24 -9.80 14.63
N PRO A 90 37.08 -9.79 13.29
CA PRO A 90 36.44 -8.69 12.58
C PRO A 90 35.12 -8.28 13.23
N THR A 91 34.85 -6.98 13.26
CA THR A 91 33.52 -6.48 13.65
C THR A 91 32.51 -6.79 12.55
N LEU A 92 31.22 -6.87 12.87
CA LEU A 92 30.16 -7.08 11.87
C LEU A 92 30.20 -6.03 10.73
N ALA A 93 30.61 -4.79 11.05
CA ALA A 93 30.81 -3.74 10.08
C ALA A 93 31.98 -4.05 9.13
N GLU A 94 33.06 -4.62 9.66
CA GLU A 94 34.23 -5.01 8.86
C GLU A 94 33.95 -6.26 8.02
N GLU A 95 33.25 -7.26 8.57
CA GLU A 95 32.80 -8.43 7.80
C GLU A 95 31.91 -8.02 6.62
N ALA A 96 30.99 -7.08 6.84
CA ALA A 96 30.14 -6.56 5.76
C ALA A 96 30.93 -5.78 4.69
N ARG A 97 31.98 -5.04 5.08
CA ARG A 97 32.88 -4.39 4.12
C ARG A 97 33.65 -5.41 3.31
N GLN A 98 34.23 -6.42 3.96
CA GLN A 98 34.98 -7.48 3.31
C GLN A 98 34.10 -8.23 2.31
N ALA A 99 32.91 -8.66 2.73
CA ALA A 99 31.93 -9.29 1.84
C ALA A 99 31.53 -8.39 0.66
N SER A 100 31.33 -7.08 0.90
CA SER A 100 31.02 -6.14 -0.18
C SER A 100 32.21 -5.88 -1.12
N ALA A 101 33.45 -6.06 -0.67
CA ALA A 101 34.66 -5.82 -1.43
C ALA A 101 35.12 -7.06 -2.21
N GLU A 102 34.87 -8.27 -1.70
CA GLU A 102 35.17 -9.55 -2.38
C GLU A 102 34.52 -9.64 -3.76
N ASP A 103 33.34 -9.06 -3.92
CA ASP A 103 32.60 -9.06 -5.17
C ASP A 103 33.02 -7.96 -6.16
N LEU A 104 33.87 -7.00 -5.74
CA LEU A 104 34.38 -5.96 -6.63
C LEU A 104 35.55 -6.50 -7.46
N PRO A 105 35.46 -6.46 -8.80
CA PRO A 105 36.60 -6.80 -9.66
C PRO A 105 37.77 -5.85 -9.40
N GLU A 106 38.98 -6.41 -9.30
CA GLU A 106 40.22 -5.62 -9.18
C GLU A 106 40.30 -4.56 -10.29
N GLY A 107 40.70 -3.34 -9.92
CA GLY A 107 40.78 -2.20 -10.83
C GLY A 107 39.46 -1.51 -11.19
N GLN A 108 38.31 -2.02 -10.72
CA GLN A 108 36.99 -1.39 -10.95
C GLN A 108 36.42 -0.65 -9.73
N GLU A 109 37.25 -0.38 -8.72
CA GLU A 109 36.86 0.36 -7.51
C GLU A 109 36.26 1.73 -7.80
N ALA A 110 36.69 2.40 -8.87
CA ALA A 110 36.13 3.68 -9.30
C ALA A 110 34.61 3.60 -9.62
N ARG A 111 34.12 2.40 -9.95
CA ARG A 111 32.70 2.11 -10.24
C ARG A 111 31.91 1.65 -9.00
N ALA A 112 32.51 1.71 -7.81
CA ALA A 112 31.84 1.41 -6.56
C ALA A 112 30.72 2.41 -6.23
N PHE A 113 29.63 1.94 -5.63
CA PHE A 113 28.52 2.80 -5.22
C PHE A 113 28.93 3.88 -4.20
N TYR A 114 29.82 3.58 -3.26
CA TYR A 114 30.32 4.55 -2.28
C TYR A 114 31.06 5.74 -2.91
N ASN A 115 31.56 5.60 -4.14
CA ASN A 115 32.23 6.68 -4.90
C ASN A 115 31.25 7.62 -5.62
N LEU A 116 29.95 7.27 -5.68
CA LEU A 116 28.95 8.21 -6.17
C LEU A 116 28.81 9.42 -5.23
N SER A 117 28.52 10.58 -5.82
CA SER A 117 28.13 11.75 -5.03
C SER A 117 26.80 11.48 -4.31
N ALA A 118 26.62 12.07 -3.12
CA ALA A 118 25.43 11.88 -2.32
C ALA A 118 24.09 12.07 -3.08
N PRO A 119 23.91 13.08 -3.97
CA PRO A 119 22.69 13.19 -4.77
C PRO A 119 22.46 12.00 -5.71
N LYS A 120 23.53 11.46 -6.32
CA LYS A 120 23.42 10.26 -7.18
C LYS A 120 23.04 9.04 -6.36
N LYS A 121 23.60 8.88 -5.15
CA LYS A 121 23.21 7.82 -4.20
C LYS A 121 21.71 7.92 -3.85
N ILE A 122 21.23 9.12 -3.52
CA ILE A 122 19.81 9.36 -3.22
C ILE A 122 18.94 8.98 -4.42
N VAL A 123 19.29 9.41 -5.64
CA VAL A 123 18.53 9.07 -6.84
C VAL A 123 18.45 7.55 -7.03
N VAL A 124 19.56 6.82 -6.89
CA VAL A 124 19.53 5.35 -6.98
C VAL A 124 18.60 4.73 -5.94
N MET A 125 18.72 5.16 -4.68
CA MET A 125 17.95 4.56 -3.57
C MET A 125 16.48 4.94 -3.57
N VAL A 126 16.11 6.14 -4.03
CA VAL A 126 14.70 6.55 -4.07
C VAL A 126 13.97 6.01 -5.31
N SER A 127 14.69 5.67 -6.38
CA SER A 127 14.08 5.25 -7.64
C SER A 127 13.35 3.91 -7.57
N GLY A 128 13.79 2.99 -6.70
CA GLY A 128 13.05 1.74 -6.45
C GLY A 128 11.68 2.00 -5.82
N PRO A 129 11.58 2.67 -4.66
CA PRO A 129 10.31 3.07 -4.08
C PRO A 129 9.44 3.90 -5.04
N LEU A 130 10.02 4.84 -5.79
CA LEU A 130 9.28 5.62 -6.78
C LEU A 130 8.68 4.77 -7.91
N MET A 131 9.31 3.65 -8.27
CA MET A 131 8.72 2.69 -9.21
C MET A 131 7.44 2.07 -8.62
N ASN A 132 7.43 1.72 -7.33
CA ASN A 132 6.21 1.23 -6.68
C ASN A 132 5.12 2.30 -6.66
N LEU A 133 5.47 3.56 -6.37
CA LEU A 133 4.50 4.67 -6.47
C LEU A 133 3.97 4.82 -7.90
N LEU A 134 4.83 4.70 -8.91
CA LEU A 134 4.41 4.76 -10.32
C LEU A 134 3.45 3.62 -10.66
N ILE A 135 3.76 2.39 -10.26
CA ILE A 135 2.88 1.22 -10.47
C ILE A 135 1.53 1.45 -9.78
N CYS A 136 1.55 1.93 -8.54
CA CYS A 136 0.36 2.30 -7.79
C CYS A 136 -0.51 3.28 -8.59
N VAL A 137 0.03 4.43 -8.99
CA VAL A 137 -0.71 5.46 -9.75
C VAL A 137 -1.27 4.91 -11.06
N VAL A 138 -0.48 4.10 -11.78
CA VAL A 138 -0.92 3.48 -13.04
C VAL A 138 -2.07 2.50 -12.80
N LEU A 139 -1.98 1.64 -11.79
CA LEU A 139 -3.04 0.69 -11.45
C LEU A 139 -4.31 1.39 -10.94
N SER A 140 -4.15 2.41 -10.09
CA SER A 140 -5.25 3.27 -9.63
C SER A 140 -5.93 3.96 -10.81
N ALA A 141 -5.17 4.53 -11.74
CA ALA A 141 -5.70 5.19 -12.93
C ALA A 141 -6.45 4.22 -13.87
N ILE A 142 -5.86 3.05 -14.16
CA ILE A 142 -6.53 2.01 -14.97
C ILE A 142 -7.85 1.58 -14.32
N THR A 143 -7.86 1.42 -13.01
CA THR A 143 -9.05 0.99 -12.27
C THR A 143 -10.12 2.08 -12.25
N MET A 144 -9.78 3.27 -11.78
CA MET A 144 -10.75 4.34 -11.53
C MET A 144 -11.22 5.05 -12.79
N ILE A 145 -10.34 5.24 -13.78
CA ILE A 145 -10.69 5.88 -15.07
C ILE A 145 -11.17 4.83 -16.07
N GLY A 146 -10.45 3.70 -16.18
CA GLY A 146 -10.75 2.67 -17.20
C GLY A 146 -11.96 1.81 -16.87
N ILE A 147 -12.09 1.34 -15.62
CA ILE A 147 -13.23 0.53 -15.18
C ILE A 147 -14.34 1.40 -14.57
N GLY A 148 -13.94 2.43 -13.83
CA GLY A 148 -14.82 3.32 -13.08
C GLY A 148 -14.62 3.16 -11.58
N ALA A 149 -14.81 4.24 -10.84
CA ALA A 149 -14.86 4.21 -9.39
C ALA A 149 -16.31 4.01 -8.92
N PRO A 150 -16.55 3.19 -7.88
CA PRO A 150 -17.87 3.06 -7.30
C PRO A 150 -18.30 4.40 -6.69
N ARG A 151 -19.42 4.94 -7.17
CA ARG A 151 -20.05 6.14 -6.63
C ARG A 151 -21.47 5.81 -6.19
N ALA A 152 -21.89 6.41 -5.08
CA ALA A 152 -23.26 6.30 -4.63
C ALA A 152 -24.18 6.95 -5.68
N SER A 153 -25.08 6.14 -6.23
CA SER A 153 -26.10 6.56 -7.19
C SER A 153 -27.29 7.17 -6.45
N THR A 154 -28.04 8.04 -7.12
CA THR A 154 -29.36 8.47 -6.66
C THR A 154 -30.43 7.39 -6.85
N THR A 155 -30.10 6.29 -7.55
CA THR A 155 -30.94 5.10 -7.63
C THR A 155 -30.87 4.32 -6.32
N LEU A 156 -32.00 4.07 -5.67
CA LEU A 156 -32.08 3.36 -4.41
C LEU A 156 -31.84 1.85 -4.59
N ALA A 157 -30.84 1.30 -3.89
CA ALA A 157 -30.63 -0.15 -3.85
C ALA A 157 -31.61 -0.85 -2.92
N ALA A 158 -31.92 -0.22 -1.79
CA ALA A 158 -32.84 -0.76 -0.79
C ALA A 158 -33.59 0.37 -0.09
N VAL A 159 -34.78 0.01 0.39
CA VAL A 159 -35.61 0.85 1.26
C VAL A 159 -35.94 0.00 2.49
N SER A 160 -35.47 0.43 3.65
CA SER A 160 -35.54 -0.33 4.90
C SER A 160 -36.94 -0.25 5.51
N GLN A 161 -37.48 -1.40 5.93
CA GLN A 161 -38.77 -1.45 6.63
C GLN A 161 -38.70 -0.82 8.02
N THR A 162 -37.52 -0.89 8.65
CA THR A 162 -37.24 -0.27 9.94
C THR A 162 -35.94 0.52 9.89
N VAL A 163 -35.81 1.51 10.76
CA VAL A 163 -34.59 2.29 10.96
C VAL A 163 -34.26 2.37 12.45
N ALA A 164 -32.97 2.28 12.77
CA ALA A 164 -32.49 2.45 14.14
C ALA A 164 -32.55 3.93 14.53
N SER A 165 -33.37 4.24 15.53
CA SER A 165 -33.52 5.56 16.14
C SER A 165 -32.96 5.57 17.57
N ALA A 166 -32.79 6.77 18.14
CA ALA A 166 -32.40 6.95 19.54
C ALA A 166 -33.38 6.29 20.53
N SER A 167 -34.64 6.11 20.16
CA SER A 167 -35.68 5.47 20.97
C SER A 167 -35.88 3.97 20.69
N GLY A 168 -35.09 3.37 19.79
CA GLY A 168 -35.22 1.98 19.35
C GLY A 168 -35.43 1.86 17.83
N GLU A 169 -35.83 0.68 17.36
CA GLU A 169 -36.21 0.50 15.95
C GLU A 169 -37.61 1.10 15.70
N VAL A 170 -37.70 2.00 14.72
CA VAL A 170 -38.94 2.61 14.25
C VAL A 170 -39.20 2.22 12.81
N ALA A 171 -40.45 2.36 12.34
CA ALA A 171 -40.78 2.13 10.94
C ALA A 171 -39.97 3.05 10.02
N GLY A 172 -39.53 2.53 8.88
CA GLY A 172 -38.73 3.26 7.91
C GLY A 172 -39.57 4.32 7.19
N PRO A 173 -39.27 5.63 7.32
CA PRO A 173 -40.12 6.68 6.77
C PRO A 173 -40.35 6.60 5.26
N ALA A 174 -39.32 6.26 4.49
CA ALA A 174 -39.43 6.09 3.04
C ALA A 174 -40.24 4.83 2.68
N HIS A 175 -40.16 3.77 3.49
CA HIS A 175 -40.96 2.57 3.27
C HIS A 175 -42.45 2.84 3.49
N GLU A 176 -42.80 3.53 4.59
CA GLU A 176 -44.18 3.92 4.89
C GLU A 176 -44.77 4.85 3.83
N ALA A 177 -43.95 5.77 3.31
CA ALA A 177 -44.36 6.66 2.23
C ALA A 177 -44.55 5.93 0.88
N GLY A 178 -44.11 4.67 0.75
CA GLY A 178 -44.27 3.87 -0.46
C GLY A 178 -43.12 4.01 -1.48
N VAL A 179 -41.97 4.52 -1.04
CA VAL A 179 -40.72 4.50 -1.81
C VAL A 179 -40.23 3.06 -1.95
N ARG A 180 -39.66 2.72 -3.10
CA ARG A 180 -39.23 1.35 -3.43
C ARG A 180 -37.79 1.32 -3.90
N ALA A 181 -37.15 0.16 -3.73
CA ALA A 181 -35.87 -0.11 -4.37
C ALA A 181 -36.01 0.04 -5.91
N GLY A 182 -35.03 0.70 -6.52
CA GLY A 182 -35.04 1.07 -7.94
C GLY A 182 -35.59 2.46 -8.24
N ASP A 183 -36.19 3.15 -7.27
CA ASP A 183 -36.56 4.57 -7.43
C ASP A 183 -35.29 5.44 -7.56
N VAL A 184 -35.32 6.43 -8.45
CA VAL A 184 -34.22 7.39 -8.63
C VAL A 184 -34.60 8.70 -7.95
N VAL A 185 -33.83 9.13 -6.95
CA VAL A 185 -34.07 10.41 -6.28
C VAL A 185 -33.76 11.56 -7.25
N GLU A 186 -34.72 12.45 -7.45
CA GLU A 186 -34.59 13.63 -8.34
C GLU A 186 -34.68 14.95 -7.59
N SER A 187 -35.45 15.03 -6.49
CA SER A 187 -35.57 16.26 -5.71
C SER A 187 -35.91 16.04 -4.23
N TRP A 188 -35.56 17.03 -3.42
CA TRP A 188 -35.94 17.13 -2.01
C TRP A 188 -36.54 18.52 -1.73
N ASN A 189 -37.79 18.56 -1.29
CA ASN A 189 -38.59 19.78 -1.12
C ASN A 189 -38.61 20.68 -2.38
N GLY A 190 -38.67 20.08 -3.56
CA GLY A 190 -38.64 20.78 -4.84
C GLY A 190 -37.24 21.26 -5.28
N THR A 191 -36.22 21.13 -4.44
CA THR A 191 -34.81 21.38 -4.83
C THR A 191 -34.27 20.15 -5.57
N PRO A 192 -33.78 20.29 -6.81
CA PRO A 192 -33.17 19.18 -7.54
C PRO A 192 -31.97 18.59 -6.79
N ILE A 193 -31.83 17.27 -6.83
CA ILE A 193 -30.73 16.53 -6.20
C ILE A 193 -29.90 15.88 -7.30
N ALA A 194 -28.64 16.28 -7.43
CA ALA A 194 -27.74 15.77 -8.46
C ALA A 194 -26.83 14.64 -7.94
N SER A 195 -26.69 14.48 -6.62
CA SER A 195 -25.80 13.48 -6.02
C SER A 195 -26.36 12.90 -4.72
N TRP A 196 -25.88 11.71 -4.37
CA TRP A 196 -26.24 11.08 -3.10
C TRP A 196 -25.79 11.90 -1.88
N SER A 197 -24.63 12.56 -1.95
CA SER A 197 -24.13 13.40 -0.86
C SER A 197 -25.05 14.60 -0.61
N GLU A 198 -25.49 15.27 -1.67
CA GLU A 198 -26.44 16.38 -1.61
C GLU A 198 -27.78 15.92 -1.01
N PHE A 199 -28.25 14.73 -1.37
CA PHE A 199 -29.44 14.14 -0.77
C PHE A 199 -29.30 13.92 0.74
N HIS A 200 -28.18 13.36 1.17
CA HIS A 200 -27.91 13.09 2.58
C HIS A 200 -27.78 14.38 3.39
N GLU A 201 -27.13 15.41 2.83
CA GLU A 201 -27.06 16.75 3.42
C GLU A 201 -28.43 17.41 3.53
N ALA A 202 -29.29 17.26 2.50
CA ALA A 202 -30.65 17.79 2.51
C ALA A 202 -31.53 17.13 3.60
N ILE A 203 -31.42 15.82 3.80
CA ILE A 203 -32.09 15.10 4.89
C ILE A 203 -31.58 15.62 6.25
N ALA A 204 -30.25 15.74 6.41
CA ALA A 204 -29.65 16.22 7.65
C ALA A 204 -30.11 17.65 8.00
N ALA A 205 -30.28 18.52 7.00
CA ALA A 205 -30.75 19.88 7.18
C ALA A 205 -32.25 20.02 7.48
N SER A 206 -33.05 18.98 7.22
CA SER A 206 -34.52 19.03 7.32
C SER A 206 -35.02 18.98 8.77
N PRO A 207 -36.03 19.77 9.16
CA PRO A 207 -36.57 19.76 10.52
C PRO A 207 -37.05 18.36 10.93
N ALA A 208 -36.67 17.94 12.14
CA ALA A 208 -37.02 16.62 12.65
C ALA A 208 -38.53 16.50 12.90
N GLY A 209 -39.13 15.39 12.45
CA GLY A 209 -40.55 15.13 12.67
C GLY A 209 -41.51 15.94 11.79
N GLU A 210 -41.01 16.79 10.89
CA GLU A 210 -41.84 17.50 9.92
C GLU A 210 -41.85 16.78 8.57
N PRO A 211 -43.01 16.67 7.90
CA PRO A 211 -43.09 16.06 6.58
C PRO A 211 -42.29 16.82 5.53
N GLN A 212 -41.49 16.07 4.75
CA GLN A 212 -40.66 16.58 3.65
C GLN A 212 -41.10 15.92 2.34
N GLN A 213 -40.97 16.63 1.23
CA GLN A 213 -41.32 16.11 -0.10
C GLN A 213 -40.11 15.48 -0.77
N LEU A 214 -40.16 14.18 -1.01
CA LEU A 214 -39.17 13.43 -1.77
C LEU A 214 -39.69 13.19 -3.18
N GLY A 215 -39.06 13.84 -4.16
CA GLY A 215 -39.32 13.60 -5.58
C GLY A 215 -38.45 12.45 -6.10
N VAL A 216 -39.08 11.42 -6.65
CA VAL A 216 -38.39 10.28 -7.27
C VAL A 216 -38.94 9.98 -8.66
N LYS A 217 -38.09 9.37 -9.48
CA LYS A 217 -38.48 8.77 -10.74
C LYS A 217 -38.55 7.25 -10.61
N ARG A 218 -39.72 6.69 -10.95
CA ARG A 218 -39.97 5.25 -11.00
C ARG A 218 -40.30 4.86 -12.44
N GLY A 219 -39.30 4.32 -13.15
CA GLY A 219 -39.42 4.06 -14.58
C GLY A 219 -39.54 5.36 -15.40
N GLN A 220 -40.73 5.64 -15.93
CA GLN A 220 -41.04 6.89 -16.66
C GLN A 220 -41.89 7.87 -15.84
N GLU A 221 -42.36 7.46 -14.66
CA GLU A 221 -43.23 8.28 -13.82
C GLU A 221 -42.41 9.11 -12.84
N HIS A 222 -42.78 10.37 -12.67
CA HIS A 222 -42.26 11.27 -11.64
C HIS A 222 -43.26 11.28 -10.48
N LEU A 223 -42.84 10.78 -9.33
CA LEU A 223 -43.66 10.61 -8.13
C LEU A 223 -43.11 11.48 -7.01
N THR A 224 -44.00 12.06 -6.22
CA THR A 224 -43.62 12.81 -5.01
C THR A 224 -44.20 12.08 -3.81
N PHE A 225 -43.34 11.78 -2.84
CA PHE A 225 -43.69 11.12 -1.59
C PHE A 225 -43.49 12.07 -0.42
N GLU A 226 -44.39 12.00 0.55
CA GLU A 226 -44.25 12.72 1.81
C GLU A 226 -43.54 11.80 2.81
N VAL A 227 -42.32 12.16 3.21
CA VAL A 227 -41.48 11.39 4.12
C VAL A 227 -41.16 12.22 5.36
N VAL A 228 -41.22 11.61 6.54
CA VAL A 228 -40.93 12.28 7.81
C VAL A 228 -39.57 11.81 8.31
N PRO A 229 -38.49 12.61 8.21
CA PRO A 229 -37.17 12.20 8.72
C PRO A 229 -37.22 11.94 10.22
N VAL A 230 -36.59 10.85 10.64
CA VAL A 230 -36.45 10.46 12.05
C VAL A 230 -35.00 10.64 12.51
N GLU A 231 -34.81 10.92 13.79
CA GLU A 231 -33.48 11.00 14.40
C GLU A 231 -32.87 9.60 14.52
N GLY A 232 -31.83 9.33 13.73
CA GLY A 232 -31.03 8.10 13.76
C GLY A 232 -29.78 8.23 14.61
N GLN A 233 -28.98 7.16 14.68
CA GLN A 233 -27.74 7.16 15.48
C GLN A 233 -26.64 8.09 14.95
N GLN A 234 -26.62 8.35 13.63
CA GLN A 234 -25.61 9.16 12.94
C GLN A 234 -26.21 10.43 12.31
N GLY A 235 -27.37 10.87 12.82
CA GLY A 235 -28.13 11.99 12.27
C GLY A 235 -29.46 11.54 11.69
N ARG A 236 -30.14 12.46 11.00
CA ARG A 236 -31.49 12.24 10.45
C ARG A 236 -31.45 11.25 9.30
N VAL A 237 -32.42 10.34 9.28
CA VAL A 237 -32.52 9.29 8.27
C VAL A 237 -33.97 9.10 7.82
N VAL A 238 -34.12 8.61 6.59
CA VAL A 238 -35.43 8.23 6.01
C VAL A 238 -35.50 6.74 5.65
N GLY A 239 -34.47 5.95 5.94
CA GLY A 239 -34.47 4.51 5.71
C GLY A 239 -34.25 4.09 4.25
N VAL A 240 -33.34 4.76 3.56
CA VAL A 240 -32.98 4.47 2.17
C VAL A 240 -31.48 4.19 2.05
N THR A 241 -31.12 3.31 1.12
CA THR A 241 -29.72 2.94 0.84
C THR A 241 -29.42 3.20 -0.62
N ALA A 242 -28.33 3.95 -0.87
CA ALA A 242 -27.85 4.22 -2.22
C ALA A 242 -27.49 2.92 -2.93
N GLY A 243 -27.82 2.82 -4.22
CA GLY A 243 -27.11 1.93 -5.13
C GLY A 243 -25.71 2.43 -5.41
N PHE A 244 -24.89 1.57 -6.00
CA PHE A 244 -23.58 1.95 -6.50
C PHE A 244 -23.56 1.87 -8.03
N GLU A 245 -23.03 2.91 -8.64
CA GLU A 245 -22.73 2.96 -10.06
C GLU A 245 -21.23 3.16 -10.27
N TYR A 246 -20.70 2.58 -11.33
CA TYR A 246 -19.29 2.72 -11.68
C TYR A 246 -19.16 3.83 -12.70
N VAL A 247 -18.61 4.96 -12.25
CA VAL A 247 -18.43 6.15 -13.08
C VAL A 247 -16.95 6.37 -13.30
N SER A 248 -16.56 6.69 -14.53
CA SER A 248 -15.17 7.06 -14.84
C SER A 248 -14.75 8.22 -13.95
N ALA A 249 -13.67 8.02 -13.19
CA ALA A 249 -13.08 9.05 -12.36
C ALA A 249 -12.29 10.05 -13.22
N SER A 250 -12.08 11.26 -12.68
CA SER A 250 -11.16 12.24 -13.24
C SER A 250 -9.71 11.97 -12.80
N PRO A 251 -8.69 12.50 -13.49
CA PRO A 251 -7.31 12.43 -13.01
C PRO A 251 -7.12 13.05 -11.62
N ALA A 252 -7.89 14.08 -11.27
CA ALA A 252 -7.86 14.69 -9.94
C ALA A 252 -8.37 13.73 -8.86
N ASP A 253 -9.41 12.95 -9.16
CA ASP A 253 -9.94 11.93 -8.25
C ASP A 253 -8.90 10.82 -7.98
N VAL A 254 -8.14 10.41 -9.00
CA VAL A 254 -7.05 9.42 -8.85
C VAL A 254 -5.96 9.97 -7.93
N VAL A 255 -5.51 11.21 -8.15
CA VAL A 255 -4.51 11.86 -7.30
C VAL A 255 -5.00 11.99 -5.86
N ALA A 256 -6.27 12.37 -5.66
CA ALA A 256 -6.87 12.45 -4.32
C ALA A 256 -6.93 11.08 -3.64
N ALA A 257 -7.32 10.03 -4.37
CA ALA A 257 -7.36 8.67 -3.86
C ALA A 257 -5.96 8.13 -3.51
N ASP A 258 -4.96 8.35 -4.36
CA ASP A 258 -3.57 7.94 -4.09
C ASP A 258 -2.98 8.73 -2.91
N TRP A 259 -3.32 10.01 -2.75
CA TRP A 259 -2.94 10.81 -1.58
C TRP A 259 -3.58 10.29 -0.28
N GLN A 260 -4.88 9.99 -0.32
CA GLN A 260 -5.55 9.34 0.81
C GLN A 260 -4.90 8.01 1.13
N MET A 261 -4.63 7.17 0.13
CA MET A 261 -3.98 5.87 0.33
C MET A 261 -2.57 6.02 0.91
N PHE A 262 -1.80 7.00 0.46
CA PHE A 262 -0.49 7.34 1.03
C PHE A 262 -0.59 7.72 2.51
N THR A 263 -1.47 8.66 2.85
CA THR A 263 -1.63 9.13 4.24
C THR A 263 -2.17 8.03 5.17
N SER A 264 -3.13 7.23 4.70
CA SER A 264 -3.62 6.04 5.43
C SER A 264 -2.49 5.04 5.66
N THR A 265 -1.71 4.72 4.64
CA THR A 265 -0.57 3.78 4.75
C THR A 265 0.50 4.31 5.72
N ALA A 266 0.85 5.60 5.63
CA ALA A 266 1.77 6.23 6.56
C ALA A 266 1.26 6.17 8.01
N SER A 267 -0.04 6.36 8.22
CA SER A 267 -0.65 6.24 9.55
C SER A 267 -0.58 4.81 10.11
N VAL A 268 -0.72 3.79 9.25
CA VAL A 268 -0.56 2.38 9.62
C VAL A 268 0.88 2.09 10.03
N VAL A 269 1.88 2.61 9.30
CA VAL A 269 3.29 2.46 9.65
C VAL A 269 3.60 2.99 11.05
N VAL A 270 3.06 4.16 11.40
CA VAL A 270 3.25 4.74 12.75
C VAL A 270 2.61 3.86 13.84
N ARG A 271 1.44 3.28 13.55
CA ARG A 271 0.69 2.42 14.49
C ARG A 271 1.14 0.96 14.45
N LEU A 272 2.04 0.58 13.54
CA LEU A 272 2.42 -0.80 13.27
C LEU A 272 2.91 -1.56 14.51
N PRO A 273 3.74 -1.00 15.41
CA PRO A 273 4.15 -1.72 16.62
C PRO A 273 2.96 -2.14 17.49
N GLN A 274 1.99 -1.24 17.69
CA GLN A 274 0.78 -1.52 18.45
C GLN A 274 -0.12 -2.52 17.71
N ALA A 275 -0.25 -2.38 16.39
CA ALA A 275 -1.06 -3.27 15.59
C ALA A 275 -0.53 -4.72 15.62
N VAL A 276 0.78 -4.91 15.49
CA VAL A 276 1.43 -6.22 15.57
C VAL A 276 1.30 -6.82 16.96
N TRP A 277 1.42 -6.00 18.00
CA TRP A 277 1.17 -6.45 19.38
C TRP A 277 -0.27 -6.96 19.56
N ASN A 278 -1.26 -6.20 19.08
CA ASN A 278 -2.66 -6.57 19.18
C ASN A 278 -2.96 -7.88 18.42
N VAL A 279 -2.42 -8.01 17.21
CA VAL A 279 -2.54 -9.24 16.41
C VAL A 279 -1.85 -10.41 17.13
N GLY A 280 -0.64 -10.21 17.65
CA GLY A 280 0.08 -11.22 18.42
C GLY A 280 -0.67 -11.66 19.68
N ARG A 281 -1.31 -10.74 20.40
CA ARG A 281 -2.17 -11.05 21.54
C ARG A 281 -3.39 -11.86 21.11
N SER A 282 -4.03 -11.48 20.00
CA SER A 282 -5.22 -12.17 19.49
C SER A 282 -4.99 -13.65 19.15
N LEU A 283 -3.74 -14.05 18.89
CA LEU A 283 -3.38 -15.46 18.68
C LEU A 283 -3.54 -16.33 19.93
N PHE A 284 -3.52 -15.73 21.12
CA PHE A 284 -3.56 -16.43 22.40
C PHE A 284 -4.80 -16.09 23.24
N THR A 285 -5.63 -15.14 22.80
CA THR A 285 -6.92 -14.80 23.42
C THR A 285 -8.07 -15.27 22.53
N ASP A 286 -9.31 -15.21 23.02
CA ASP A 286 -10.51 -15.50 22.21
C ASP A 286 -10.96 -14.29 21.37
N ASP A 287 -10.20 -13.19 21.40
CA ASP A 287 -10.53 -11.98 20.64
C ASP A 287 -10.53 -12.28 19.14
N ALA A 288 -11.59 -11.84 18.46
CA ALA A 288 -11.67 -11.84 17.00
C ALA A 288 -10.80 -10.73 16.42
N ARG A 289 -10.27 -10.93 15.21
CA ARG A 289 -9.54 -9.87 14.51
C ARG A 289 -10.52 -8.94 13.83
N GLU A 290 -10.31 -7.64 14.05
CA GLU A 290 -11.05 -6.59 13.36
C GLU A 290 -10.70 -6.56 11.87
N ALA A 291 -11.64 -6.14 11.02
CA ALA A 291 -11.44 -5.96 9.57
C ALA A 291 -10.31 -4.96 9.23
N THR A 292 -9.98 -4.06 10.16
CA THR A 292 -8.92 -3.05 10.06
C THR A 292 -7.55 -3.56 10.53
N SER A 293 -7.46 -4.82 10.98
CA SER A 293 -6.22 -5.42 11.45
C SER A 293 -5.18 -5.48 10.33
N VAL A 294 -3.91 -5.25 10.68
CA VAL A 294 -2.80 -5.43 9.73
C VAL A 294 -2.72 -6.88 9.29
N VAL A 295 -2.50 -7.10 7.99
CA VAL A 295 -2.41 -8.42 7.36
C VAL A 295 -1.06 -8.64 6.71
N SER A 296 -0.64 -9.90 6.61
CA SER A 296 0.55 -10.32 5.88
C SER A 296 0.25 -10.56 4.40
N VAL A 297 1.31 -10.87 3.63
CA VAL A 297 1.19 -11.30 2.22
C VAL A 297 0.26 -12.51 2.05
N VAL A 298 0.20 -13.40 3.06
CA VAL A 298 -0.72 -14.55 3.04
C VAL A 298 -2.17 -14.11 3.18
N GLY A 299 -2.47 -13.18 4.11
CA GLY A 299 -3.80 -12.61 4.28
C GLY A 299 -4.29 -11.91 3.03
N VAL A 300 -3.42 -11.14 2.37
CA VAL A 300 -3.73 -10.49 1.08
C VAL A 300 -4.04 -11.52 -0.01
N GLY A 301 -3.28 -12.61 -0.09
CA GLY A 301 -3.59 -13.72 -0.99
C GLY A 301 -4.97 -14.32 -0.72
N ARG A 302 -5.32 -14.53 0.56
CA ARG A 302 -6.64 -15.03 0.95
C ARG A 302 -7.76 -14.09 0.52
N MET A 303 -7.62 -12.79 0.76
CA MET A 303 -8.58 -11.77 0.32
C MET A 303 -8.79 -11.81 -1.20
N ALA A 304 -7.71 -11.90 -1.97
CA ALA A 304 -7.79 -12.03 -3.42
C ALA A 304 -8.52 -13.33 -3.85
N GLY A 305 -8.29 -14.42 -3.11
CA GLY A 305 -9.03 -15.67 -3.29
C GLY A 305 -10.51 -15.52 -2.97
N GLU A 306 -10.88 -14.86 -1.88
CA GLU A 306 -12.28 -14.62 -1.50
C GLU A 306 -13.01 -13.82 -2.60
N VAL A 307 -12.41 -12.73 -3.06
CA VAL A 307 -12.92 -11.86 -4.14
C VAL A 307 -13.22 -12.62 -5.43
N THR A 308 -12.44 -13.65 -5.76
CA THR A 308 -12.59 -14.44 -6.99
C THR A 308 -13.34 -15.75 -6.80
N GLY A 309 -13.40 -16.26 -5.57
CA GLY A 309 -14.02 -17.53 -5.21
C GLY A 309 -15.53 -17.40 -5.03
N ASP A 310 -15.97 -16.32 -4.40
CA ASP A 310 -17.39 -16.00 -4.21
C ASP A 310 -17.61 -14.46 -4.32
N PRO A 311 -17.54 -13.91 -5.54
CA PRO A 311 -17.75 -12.48 -5.75
C PRO A 311 -19.15 -12.02 -5.32
N SER A 312 -20.17 -12.89 -5.41
CA SER A 312 -21.55 -12.58 -5.09
C SER A 312 -21.78 -12.24 -3.62
N SER A 313 -21.13 -12.94 -2.69
CA SER A 313 -21.25 -12.64 -1.25
C SER A 313 -20.65 -11.28 -0.88
N LEU A 314 -19.70 -10.80 -1.68
CA LEU A 314 -19.11 -9.46 -1.56
C LEU A 314 -19.89 -8.39 -2.34
N GLY A 315 -21.06 -8.72 -2.87
CA GLY A 315 -21.87 -7.81 -3.67
C GLY A 315 -21.31 -7.50 -5.06
N LEU A 316 -20.26 -8.21 -5.49
CA LEU A 316 -19.66 -8.07 -6.81
C LEU A 316 -20.48 -8.87 -7.83
N ARG A 317 -21.15 -8.16 -8.73
CA ARG A 317 -22.07 -8.74 -9.72
C ARG A 317 -21.46 -8.87 -11.11
N ASP A 318 -20.36 -8.17 -11.36
CA ASP A 318 -19.67 -8.14 -12.66
C ASP A 318 -18.18 -8.53 -12.48
N THR A 319 -17.65 -9.26 -13.47
CA THR A 319 -16.22 -9.58 -13.57
C THR A 319 -15.36 -8.32 -13.58
N ARG A 320 -15.86 -7.21 -14.15
CA ARG A 320 -15.16 -5.91 -14.11
C ARG A 320 -14.91 -5.43 -12.69
N GLN A 321 -15.87 -5.65 -11.78
CA GLN A 321 -15.76 -5.25 -10.37
C GLN A 321 -14.74 -6.13 -9.64
N VAL A 322 -14.74 -7.44 -9.92
CA VAL A 322 -13.72 -8.38 -9.41
C VAL A 322 -12.32 -7.94 -9.83
N VAL A 323 -12.13 -7.63 -11.12
CA VAL A 323 -10.84 -7.14 -11.64
C VAL A 323 -10.46 -5.81 -10.99
N ALA A 324 -11.41 -4.87 -10.85
CA ALA A 324 -11.16 -3.59 -10.18
C ALA A 324 -10.67 -3.79 -8.74
N VAL A 325 -11.29 -4.69 -7.96
CA VAL A 325 -10.84 -4.98 -6.60
C VAL A 325 -9.43 -5.57 -6.59
N LEU A 326 -9.12 -6.53 -7.48
CA LEU A 326 -7.77 -7.11 -7.57
C LEU A 326 -6.71 -6.07 -7.97
N LEU A 327 -7.01 -5.18 -8.90
CA LEU A 327 -6.11 -4.10 -9.30
C LEU A 327 -5.92 -3.08 -8.18
N SER A 328 -6.99 -2.72 -7.46
CA SER A 328 -6.91 -1.85 -6.27
C SER A 328 -6.11 -2.49 -5.13
N LEU A 329 -6.21 -3.81 -4.93
CA LEU A 329 -5.36 -4.54 -3.99
C LEU A 329 -3.88 -4.46 -4.42
N LEU A 330 -3.57 -4.67 -5.70
CA LEU A 330 -2.21 -4.51 -6.19
C LEU A 330 -1.69 -3.07 -6.07
N ALA A 331 -2.54 -2.07 -6.33
CA ALA A 331 -2.20 -0.66 -6.16
C ALA A 331 -1.86 -0.34 -4.70
N SER A 332 -2.70 -0.77 -3.75
CA SER A 332 -2.48 -0.54 -2.32
C SER A 332 -1.25 -1.25 -1.78
N LEU A 333 -0.93 -2.45 -2.28
CA LEU A 333 0.33 -3.14 -1.95
C LEU A 333 1.54 -2.36 -2.47
N ASN A 334 1.47 -1.81 -3.68
CA ASN A 334 2.55 -0.98 -4.21
C ASN A 334 2.71 0.32 -3.40
N MET A 335 1.62 0.96 -2.98
CA MET A 335 1.68 2.10 -2.05
C MET A 335 2.30 1.70 -0.71
N ALA A 336 1.92 0.54 -0.16
CA ALA A 336 2.53 -0.01 1.05
C ALA A 336 4.03 -0.20 0.86
N LEU A 337 4.47 -0.89 -0.20
CA LEU A 337 5.89 -1.09 -0.50
C LEU A 337 6.64 0.23 -0.70
N PHE A 338 6.01 1.24 -1.30
CA PHE A 338 6.59 2.59 -1.42
C PHE A 338 6.83 3.22 -0.05
N VAL A 339 5.79 3.31 0.79
CA VAL A 339 5.88 3.95 2.11
C VAL A 339 6.81 3.18 3.04
N PHE A 340 6.72 1.84 3.07
CA PHE A 340 7.57 0.99 3.90
C PHE A 340 9.04 1.13 3.53
N ASN A 341 9.40 1.11 2.24
CA ASN A 341 10.80 1.26 1.84
C ASN A 341 11.37 2.65 2.11
N LEU A 342 10.54 3.68 2.31
CA LEU A 342 10.99 5.01 2.71
C LEU A 342 11.24 5.16 4.22
N ILE A 343 10.86 4.16 5.04
CA ILE A 343 11.11 4.20 6.49
C ILE A 343 12.64 4.27 6.71
N PRO A 344 13.13 5.19 7.56
CA PRO A 344 14.56 5.42 7.77
C PRO A 344 15.22 4.35 8.65
N LEU A 345 15.08 3.08 8.23
CA LEU A 345 15.66 1.91 8.88
C LEU A 345 16.73 1.28 7.98
N PRO A 346 17.88 0.84 8.53
CA PRO A 346 18.99 0.35 7.73
C PRO A 346 18.69 -0.81 6.75
N PRO A 347 17.80 -1.78 7.05
CA PRO A 347 17.46 -2.84 6.10
C PRO A 347 16.64 -2.37 4.88
N LEU A 348 16.09 -1.16 4.93
CA LEU A 348 15.20 -0.59 3.93
C LEU A 348 15.93 0.50 3.14
N ASP A 349 15.40 0.87 1.98
CA ASP A 349 16.02 1.91 1.13
C ASP A 349 16.14 3.25 1.86
N GLY A 350 15.15 3.58 2.68
CA GLY A 350 15.11 4.79 3.51
C GLY A 350 16.31 4.94 4.43
N GLY A 351 16.87 3.84 4.95
CA GLY A 351 18.12 3.87 5.72
C GLY A 351 19.32 4.35 4.90
N HIS A 352 19.40 3.92 3.63
CA HIS A 352 20.44 4.35 2.69
C HIS A 352 20.22 5.79 2.23
N ILE A 353 18.96 6.18 1.99
CA ILE A 353 18.58 7.55 1.66
C ILE A 353 19.00 8.50 2.78
N VAL A 354 18.68 8.20 4.04
CA VAL A 354 19.08 9.01 5.20
C VAL A 354 20.60 9.08 5.33
N GLY A 355 21.30 7.96 5.12
CA GLY A 355 22.77 7.94 5.11
C GLY A 355 23.38 8.87 4.05
N ALA A 356 22.80 8.88 2.84
CA ALA A 356 23.23 9.76 1.76
C ALA A 356 22.83 11.24 2.01
N CYS A 357 21.66 11.51 2.58
CA CYS A 357 21.26 12.85 3.01
C CYS A 357 22.22 13.40 4.07
N TYR A 358 22.63 12.56 5.02
CA TYR A 358 23.63 12.90 6.02
C TYR A 358 25.00 13.21 5.38
N GLU A 359 25.46 12.37 4.44
CA GLU A 359 26.67 12.62 3.65
C GLU A 359 26.61 13.98 2.93
N TRP A 360 25.50 14.26 2.24
CA TRP A 360 25.27 15.51 1.53
C TRP A 360 25.32 16.72 2.47
N ALA A 361 24.62 16.67 3.61
CA ALA A 361 24.60 17.74 4.59
C ALA A 361 25.99 18.04 5.17
N ARG A 362 26.78 17.00 5.48
CA ARG A 362 28.17 17.18 5.95
C ARG A 362 29.05 17.81 4.89
N GLY A 363 28.95 17.36 3.64
CA GLY A 363 29.73 17.91 2.52
C GLY A 363 29.38 19.38 2.25
N ALA A 364 28.09 19.72 2.29
CA ALA A 364 27.61 21.09 2.15
C ALA A 364 28.14 22.00 3.27
N LEU A 365 28.09 21.54 4.53
CA LEU A 365 28.60 22.28 5.68
C LEU A 365 30.13 22.46 5.63
N ALA A 366 30.88 21.42 5.22
CA ALA A 366 32.32 21.50 5.06
C ALA A 366 32.70 22.53 3.99
N ARG A 367 32.02 22.51 2.83
CA ARG A 367 32.20 23.48 1.74
C ARG A 367 31.88 24.90 2.19
N ALA A 368 30.77 25.11 2.90
CA ALA A 368 30.39 26.42 3.44
C ALA A 368 31.42 26.96 4.46
N ARG A 369 32.15 26.06 5.14
CA ARG A 369 33.21 26.40 6.10
C ARG A 369 34.62 26.38 5.51
N GLY A 370 34.77 26.22 4.19
CA GLY A 370 36.08 26.14 3.52
C GLY A 370 36.93 24.94 3.95
N LYS A 371 36.33 23.88 4.49
CA LYS A 371 37.02 22.66 4.93
C LYS A 371 37.03 21.60 3.82
N ALA A 372 38.00 20.70 3.89
CA ALA A 372 38.06 19.52 3.02
C ALA A 372 36.81 18.64 3.17
N ASP A 373 36.46 17.93 2.09
CA ASP A 373 35.32 17.02 2.08
C ASP A 373 35.51 15.90 3.13
N PRO A 374 34.58 15.72 4.08
CA PRO A 374 34.67 14.67 5.10
C PRO A 374 34.43 13.25 4.55
N GLY A 375 34.28 13.09 3.24
CA GLY A 375 34.17 11.82 2.54
C GLY A 375 32.82 11.11 2.73
N PRO A 376 32.69 9.85 2.25
CA PRO A 376 31.44 9.12 2.31
C PRO A 376 31.01 8.81 3.75
N ALA A 377 29.69 8.70 3.98
CA ALA A 377 29.17 8.27 5.28
C ALA A 377 29.52 6.79 5.54
N ASP A 378 29.96 6.47 6.77
CA ASP A 378 30.34 5.10 7.17
C ASP A 378 29.09 4.29 7.55
N THR A 379 28.31 3.93 6.54
CA THR A 379 27.05 3.19 6.68
C THR A 379 27.26 1.77 7.24
N ALA A 380 28.47 1.21 7.11
CA ALA A 380 28.82 -0.10 7.66
C ALA A 380 28.66 -0.16 9.19
N ARG A 381 28.78 0.98 9.89
CA ARG A 381 28.52 1.05 11.34
C ARG A 381 27.08 0.74 11.72
N MET A 382 26.14 0.85 10.78
CA MET A 382 24.73 0.53 11.01
C MET A 382 24.43 -0.96 10.82
N VAL A 383 25.38 -1.79 10.40
CA VAL A 383 25.16 -3.23 10.17
C VAL A 383 24.60 -3.93 11.42
N PRO A 384 25.12 -3.75 12.65
CA PRO A 384 24.53 -4.38 13.84
C PRO A 384 23.05 -3.99 14.05
N LEU A 385 22.72 -2.71 13.81
CA LEU A 385 21.34 -2.24 13.87
C LEU A 385 20.48 -2.84 12.75
N THR A 386 21.06 -3.00 11.55
CA THR A 386 20.42 -3.66 10.40
C THR A 386 19.99 -5.07 10.77
N TRP A 387 20.87 -5.86 11.40
CA TRP A 387 20.55 -7.21 11.86
C TRP A 387 19.46 -7.23 12.93
N ALA A 388 19.54 -6.31 13.90
CA ALA A 388 18.53 -6.21 14.97
C ALA A 388 17.15 -5.87 14.40
N VAL A 389 17.06 -4.84 13.55
CA VAL A 389 15.81 -4.43 12.89
C VAL A 389 15.31 -5.52 11.95
N GLY A 390 16.19 -6.17 11.18
CA GLY A 390 15.84 -7.30 10.33
C GLY A 390 15.22 -8.45 11.13
N GLY A 391 15.78 -8.78 12.30
CA GLY A 391 15.21 -9.77 13.22
C GLY A 391 13.81 -9.40 13.69
N VAL A 392 13.57 -8.12 14.01
CA VAL A 392 12.23 -7.61 14.39
C VAL A 392 11.25 -7.72 13.23
N LEU A 393 11.64 -7.35 12.01
CA LEU A 393 10.79 -7.44 10.81
C LEU A 393 10.44 -8.90 10.48
N VAL A 394 11.39 -9.83 10.63
CA VAL A 394 11.13 -11.27 10.47
C VAL A 394 10.16 -11.77 11.54
N ALA A 395 10.37 -11.42 12.81
CA ALA A 395 9.46 -11.82 13.90
C ALA A 395 8.04 -11.28 13.66
N MET A 396 7.91 -10.01 13.29
CA MET A 396 6.65 -9.39 12.90
C MET A 396 5.99 -10.14 11.74
N SER A 397 6.73 -10.47 10.69
CA SER A 397 6.22 -11.20 9.54
C SER A 397 5.69 -12.59 9.94
N VAL A 398 6.41 -13.31 10.80
CA VAL A 398 5.97 -14.62 11.32
C VAL A 398 4.68 -14.48 12.12
N ILE A 399 4.57 -13.49 13.00
CA ILE A 399 3.37 -13.23 13.81
C ILE A 399 2.16 -12.97 12.89
N LEU A 400 2.30 -12.09 11.90
CA LEU A 400 1.21 -11.73 10.99
C LEU A 400 0.81 -12.91 10.09
N ILE A 401 1.77 -13.68 9.58
CA ILE A 401 1.50 -14.89 8.78
C ILE A 401 0.77 -15.94 9.64
N ALA A 402 1.24 -16.19 10.86
CA ALA A 402 0.58 -17.12 11.77
C ALA A 402 -0.86 -16.67 12.08
N ALA A 403 -1.06 -15.37 12.34
CA ALA A 403 -2.38 -14.81 12.56
C ALA A 403 -3.29 -14.98 11.35
N ASP A 404 -2.83 -14.70 10.13
CA ASP A 404 -3.66 -14.86 8.94
C ASP A 404 -4.01 -16.32 8.62
N ILE A 405 -3.23 -17.29 9.11
CA ILE A 405 -3.52 -18.72 8.97
C ILE A 405 -4.51 -19.18 10.04
N ILE A 406 -4.26 -18.84 11.31
CA ILE A 406 -5.00 -19.35 12.48
C ILE A 406 -6.31 -18.58 12.67
N LYS A 407 -6.27 -17.25 12.55
CA LYS A 407 -7.39 -16.33 12.74
C LYS A 407 -7.46 -15.37 11.56
N PRO A 408 -7.99 -15.79 10.41
CA PRO A 408 -8.09 -14.92 9.24
C PRO A 408 -9.03 -13.75 9.48
N VAL A 409 -8.69 -12.61 8.88
CA VAL A 409 -9.64 -11.52 8.66
C VAL A 409 -10.53 -11.94 7.48
N SER A 410 -11.84 -11.82 7.62
CA SER A 410 -12.80 -12.07 6.54
C SER A 410 -13.32 -10.76 5.97
N LEU A 411 -13.56 -10.73 4.66
CA LEU A 411 -14.20 -9.60 3.97
C LEU A 411 -15.73 -9.62 4.03
N ALA A 412 -16.33 -10.68 4.56
CA ALA A 412 -17.78 -10.93 4.59
C ALA A 412 -18.48 -10.42 5.86
#